data_AF-A0A926FYF8-F1
#
_entry.id   AF-A0A926FYF8-F1
#
_cell.length_a   1.000
_cell.length_b   1.000
_cell.length_c   1.000
_cell.angle_alpha   90.00
_cell.angle_beta   90.00
_cell.angle_gamma   90.00
#
_symmetry.space_group_name_H-M   'P 1'
#
loop_
_entity.id
_entity.type
_entity.pdbx_description
1 polymer ?
#
loop_
_entity_poly.entity_id
_entity_poly.type
_entity_poly.pdbx_seq_one_letter_code
_entity_poly.pdbx_strand_id
1 'polypeptide(L)'
;MFADFDRIEVGETRSLTRTINEADVRRFVEMTGDDNPLHIDRAFAEETSFKDIVVHGMLGASFISTVIGTQLPGHGALWVSQSLDFLLPVRLGDVLTVSCTVTAKHERERLLDLDTRIMNQHGQAVLTGRGKVKVLAGKVRTEEPASADRVHVAIVTGATGGIGSAICRRLAEAGNRVVINYRRDRGKAEALAASLNADAHRAIAVEADIATAEGAAQLYEAAVRAFGGVDILVNNASPRINPKPFAKLDWSDFQTHLDVQLKGAFFMIQQCVPDMAARRWGRIVNISSQVIDGPPSSGWTSYAVGKSAVAMLSRYLAAELGPQGVTVNNVSPGMTETSLIGDVPEKVQLMVARQTPLRRLATPSDVAAAVAHLVSDDAGFVTGHTLRVNGGLAMQ
;
A
#
# COMPACT_ATOMS: atom_id res chain seq x y z
N MET A 1 -3.25 -7.53 -10.79
CA MET A 1 -2.83 -8.14 -12.07
C MET A 1 -3.18 -9.63 -12.04
N PHE A 2 -3.98 -10.14 -12.97
CA PHE A 2 -4.25 -11.59 -13.07
C PHE A 2 -2.96 -12.34 -13.46
N ALA A 3 -2.84 -13.60 -13.07
CA ALA A 3 -1.79 -14.50 -13.52
C ALA A 3 -1.73 -14.51 -15.06
N ASP A 4 -0.56 -14.19 -15.62
CA ASP A 4 -0.31 -14.32 -17.06
C ASP A 4 -0.12 -15.80 -17.38
N PHE A 5 -1.23 -16.50 -17.60
CA PHE A 5 -1.27 -17.93 -17.93
C PHE A 5 -0.30 -18.27 -19.08
N ASP A 6 -0.10 -17.36 -20.02
CA ASP A 6 0.68 -17.62 -21.21
C ASP A 6 2.18 -17.67 -20.88
N ARG A 7 2.63 -16.95 -19.84
CA ARG A 7 4.02 -16.98 -19.34
C ARG A 7 4.36 -18.18 -18.46
N ILE A 8 3.36 -18.91 -17.97
CA ILE A 8 3.60 -20.04 -17.08
C ILE A 8 4.08 -21.24 -17.90
N GLU A 9 5.21 -21.81 -17.49
CA GLU A 9 5.85 -22.95 -18.14
C GLU A 9 5.68 -24.24 -17.32
N VAL A 10 5.58 -25.37 -18.01
CA VAL A 10 5.61 -26.69 -17.37
C VAL A 10 7.00 -26.90 -16.75
N GLY A 11 7.03 -27.29 -15.48
CA GLY A 11 8.25 -27.41 -14.67
C GLY A 11 8.50 -26.21 -13.75
N GLU A 12 7.81 -25.09 -13.95
CA GLU A 12 7.92 -23.92 -13.06
C GLU A 12 7.52 -24.32 -11.64
N THR A 13 8.36 -23.94 -10.66
CA THR A 13 8.15 -24.25 -9.26
C THR A 13 8.21 -22.98 -8.42
N ARG A 14 7.23 -22.79 -7.54
CA ARG A 14 7.26 -21.76 -6.48
C ARG A 14 7.23 -22.40 -5.12
N SER A 15 7.89 -21.76 -4.16
CA SER A 15 7.96 -22.24 -2.79
C SER A 15 7.83 -21.13 -1.76
N LEU A 16 7.34 -21.51 -0.58
CA LEU A 16 7.20 -20.67 0.59
C LEU A 16 7.65 -21.46 1.81
N THR A 17 8.47 -20.84 2.66
CA THR A 17 8.89 -21.42 3.95
C THR A 17 8.23 -20.67 5.09
N ARG A 18 7.63 -21.40 6.06
CA ARG A 18 6.97 -20.81 7.23
C ARG A 18 7.08 -21.71 8.46
N THR A 19 7.26 -21.09 9.61
CA THR A 19 7.22 -21.74 10.92
C THR A 19 5.79 -21.79 11.45
N ILE A 20 5.35 -22.96 11.91
CA ILE A 20 4.07 -23.15 12.56
C ILE A 20 4.09 -22.60 13.98
N ASN A 21 3.13 -21.74 14.33
CA ASN A 21 3.00 -21.18 15.68
C ASN A 21 1.55 -21.27 16.19
N GLU A 22 1.37 -21.01 17.49
CA GLU A 22 0.06 -21.05 18.16
C GLU A 22 -0.96 -20.06 17.60
N ALA A 23 -0.51 -18.89 17.12
CA ALA A 23 -1.41 -17.90 16.54
C ALA A 23 -2.02 -18.40 15.22
N ASP A 24 -1.29 -19.21 14.46
CA ASP A 24 -1.80 -19.84 13.23
C ASP A 24 -2.89 -20.88 13.56
N VAL A 25 -2.70 -21.70 14.60
CA VAL A 25 -3.71 -22.65 15.08
C VAL A 25 -4.96 -21.91 15.56
N ARG A 26 -4.80 -20.85 16.35
CA ARG A 26 -5.93 -20.06 16.86
C ARG A 26 -6.76 -19.46 15.74
N ARG A 27 -6.13 -18.84 14.73
CA ARG A 27 -6.84 -18.30 13.55
C ARG A 27 -7.59 -19.37 12.78
N PHE A 28 -7.02 -20.57 12.67
CA PHE A 28 -7.72 -21.68 12.02
C PHE A 28 -8.97 -22.07 12.80
N VAL A 29 -8.87 -22.27 14.12
CA VAL A 29 -10.01 -22.59 14.98
C VAL A 29 -11.08 -21.50 14.88
N GLU A 30 -10.70 -20.23 14.94
CA GLU A 30 -11.64 -19.09 14.78
C GLU A 30 -12.36 -19.11 13.43
N MET A 31 -11.70 -19.57 12.36
CA MET A 31 -12.25 -19.61 11.01
C MET A 31 -13.10 -20.86 10.74
N THR A 32 -12.69 -22.03 11.22
CA THR A 32 -13.30 -23.32 10.86
C THR A 32 -14.18 -23.89 11.95
N GLY A 33 -14.00 -23.47 13.20
CA GLY A 33 -14.62 -24.07 14.38
C GLY A 33 -14.05 -25.45 14.75
N ASP A 34 -12.96 -25.89 14.13
CA ASP A 34 -12.31 -27.17 14.45
C ASP A 34 -11.43 -27.02 15.70
N ASP A 35 -12.05 -27.19 16.85
CA ASP A 35 -11.44 -27.17 18.18
C ASP A 35 -11.17 -28.58 18.73
N ASN A 36 -10.97 -29.58 17.84
CA ASN A 36 -10.68 -30.94 18.25
C ASN A 36 -9.51 -30.97 19.26
N PRO A 37 -9.66 -31.62 20.44
CA PRO A 37 -8.63 -31.66 21.47
C PRO A 37 -7.24 -32.12 20.98
N LEU A 38 -7.17 -32.97 19.93
CA LEU A 38 -5.91 -33.37 19.32
C LEU A 38 -5.07 -32.19 18.76
N HIS A 39 -5.72 -31.07 18.46
CA HIS A 39 -5.12 -29.89 17.84
C HIS A 39 -4.84 -28.75 18.83
N ILE A 40 -5.50 -28.74 19.99
CA ILE A 40 -5.48 -27.60 20.91
C ILE A 40 -5.18 -27.97 22.37
N ASP A 41 -5.35 -29.23 22.77
CA ASP A 41 -5.13 -29.69 24.14
C ASP A 41 -3.94 -30.66 24.20
N ARG A 42 -2.85 -30.21 24.81
CA ARG A 42 -1.64 -31.01 24.97
C ARG A 42 -1.86 -32.24 25.86
N ALA A 43 -2.65 -32.13 26.93
CA ALA A 43 -2.89 -33.26 27.84
C ALA A 43 -3.62 -34.39 27.11
N PHE A 44 -4.65 -34.04 26.33
CA PHE A 44 -5.33 -35.01 25.48
C PHE A 44 -4.38 -35.61 24.42
N ALA A 45 -3.57 -34.78 23.76
CA ALA A 45 -2.68 -35.25 22.70
C ALA A 45 -1.60 -36.23 23.21
N GLU A 46 -1.10 -36.06 24.43
CA GLU A 46 -0.15 -36.96 25.11
C GLU A 46 -0.71 -38.37 25.32
N GLU A 47 -2.03 -38.47 25.57
CA GLU A 47 -2.73 -39.74 25.76
C GLU A 47 -2.89 -40.52 24.45
N THR A 48 -2.87 -39.82 23.30
CA THR A 48 -2.98 -40.47 21.99
C THR A 48 -1.69 -41.17 21.54
N SER A 49 -1.75 -41.88 20.41
CA SER A 49 -0.55 -42.42 19.74
C SER A 49 0.35 -41.33 19.15
N PHE A 50 -0.13 -40.10 19.00
CA PHE A 50 0.64 -38.99 18.46
C PHE A 50 1.52 -38.28 19.49
N LYS A 51 1.25 -38.43 20.80
CA LYS A 51 2.07 -37.94 21.93
C LYS A 51 2.27 -36.42 22.07
N ASP A 52 1.80 -35.63 21.12
CA ASP A 52 1.83 -34.16 21.15
C ASP A 52 0.78 -33.63 20.17
N ILE A 53 0.54 -32.33 20.19
CA ILE A 53 -0.38 -31.62 19.31
C ILE A 53 -0.01 -31.88 17.84
N VAL A 54 -1.01 -32.17 17.03
CA VAL A 54 -0.86 -32.36 15.58
C VAL A 54 -1.58 -31.23 14.86
N VAL A 55 -0.96 -30.53 13.92
CA VAL A 55 -1.57 -29.39 13.17
C VAL A 55 -1.59 -29.62 11.65
N HIS A 56 -1.30 -30.85 11.23
CA HIS A 56 -1.00 -31.23 9.85
C HIS A 56 -2.08 -30.88 8.81
N GLY A 57 -3.37 -31.10 9.12
CA GLY A 57 -4.48 -30.78 8.23
C GLY A 57 -4.84 -29.29 8.17
N MET A 58 -4.62 -28.58 9.27
CA MET A 58 -5.12 -27.22 9.47
C MET A 58 -4.32 -26.18 8.67
N LEU A 59 -2.99 -26.32 8.67
CA LEU A 59 -2.10 -25.27 8.20
C LEU A 59 -1.42 -25.62 6.87
N GLY A 60 -1.15 -26.90 6.62
CA GLY A 60 -0.53 -27.36 5.38
C GLY A 60 -1.32 -26.95 4.13
N ALA A 61 -2.62 -27.22 4.10
CA ALA A 61 -3.48 -26.87 2.96
C ALA A 61 -3.64 -25.35 2.78
N SER A 62 -3.69 -24.59 3.87
CA SER A 62 -3.79 -23.11 3.82
C SER A 62 -2.58 -22.46 3.15
N PHE A 63 -1.39 -23.02 3.36
CA PHE A 63 -0.16 -22.52 2.74
C PHE A 63 -0.06 -22.87 1.27
N ILE A 64 -0.56 -24.04 0.86
CA ILE A 64 -0.69 -24.39 -0.56
C ILE A 64 -1.58 -23.37 -1.27
N SER A 65 -2.70 -23.00 -0.65
CA SER A 65 -3.59 -21.95 -1.17
C SER A 65 -2.88 -20.58 -1.28
N THR A 66 -1.99 -20.27 -0.34
CA THR A 66 -1.20 -19.03 -0.36
C THR A 66 -0.21 -19.01 -1.52
N VAL A 67 0.60 -20.06 -1.69
CA VAL A 67 1.55 -20.17 -2.81
C VAL A 67 0.80 -20.09 -4.14
N ILE A 68 -0.33 -20.77 -4.27
CA ILE A 68 -1.04 -20.84 -5.54
C ILE A 68 -1.82 -19.55 -5.85
N GLY A 69 -2.49 -18.98 -4.87
CA GLY A 69 -3.27 -17.75 -5.04
C GLY A 69 -2.42 -16.49 -5.19
N THR A 70 -1.15 -16.50 -4.74
CA THR A 70 -0.29 -15.30 -4.74
C THR A 70 0.96 -15.41 -5.61
N GLN A 71 1.49 -16.62 -5.84
CA GLN A 71 2.76 -16.81 -6.55
C GLN A 71 2.64 -17.63 -7.84
N LEU A 72 1.84 -18.72 -7.85
CA LEU A 72 1.72 -19.61 -9.02
C LEU A 72 0.39 -20.39 -9.07
N PRO A 73 -0.57 -20.02 -9.92
CA PRO A 73 -0.45 -19.05 -11.00
C PRO A 73 -0.49 -17.59 -10.51
N GLY A 74 -0.96 -17.33 -9.30
CA GLY A 74 -1.20 -15.98 -8.78
C GLY A 74 -2.67 -15.57 -8.90
N HIS A 75 -2.95 -14.26 -8.88
CA HIS A 75 -4.33 -13.76 -8.84
C HIS A 75 -5.19 -14.27 -10.01
N GLY A 76 -6.43 -14.65 -9.73
CA GLY A 76 -7.33 -15.22 -10.74
C GLY A 76 -7.24 -16.73 -10.93
N ALA A 77 -6.42 -17.41 -10.12
CA ALA A 77 -6.48 -18.85 -9.94
C ALA A 77 -7.79 -19.24 -9.25
N LEU A 78 -8.53 -20.18 -9.84
CA LEU A 78 -9.66 -20.87 -9.23
C LEU A 78 -9.28 -22.35 -9.04
N TRP A 79 -9.42 -22.86 -7.82
CA TRP A 79 -9.27 -24.28 -7.56
C TRP A 79 -10.38 -25.09 -8.23
N VAL A 80 -10.01 -26.06 -9.06
CA VAL A 80 -10.95 -27.00 -9.70
C VAL A 80 -10.99 -28.30 -8.91
N SER A 81 -9.84 -28.82 -8.51
CA SER A 81 -9.74 -30.02 -7.69
C SER A 81 -8.42 -30.07 -6.94
N GLN A 82 -8.39 -30.72 -5.78
CA GLN A 82 -7.17 -30.96 -5.02
C GLN A 82 -7.25 -32.32 -4.33
N SER A 83 -6.15 -33.06 -4.38
CA SER A 83 -5.93 -34.30 -3.64
C SER A 83 -4.68 -34.12 -2.79
N LEU A 84 -4.75 -34.52 -1.52
CA LEU A 84 -3.64 -34.40 -0.57
C LEU A 84 -3.47 -35.71 0.19
N ASP A 85 -2.24 -36.18 0.26
CA ASP A 85 -1.81 -37.31 1.07
C ASP A 85 -0.96 -36.79 2.23
N PHE A 86 -1.43 -37.02 3.45
CA PHE A 86 -0.71 -36.67 4.66
C PHE A 86 0.24 -37.81 5.05
N LEU A 87 1.53 -37.56 4.97
CA LEU A 87 2.56 -38.59 5.14
C LEU A 87 3.11 -38.66 6.56
N LEU A 88 3.27 -37.51 7.21
CA LEU A 88 3.82 -37.40 8.57
C LEU A 88 3.07 -36.32 9.38
N PRO A 89 2.96 -36.48 10.70
CA PRO A 89 2.37 -35.45 11.56
C PRO A 89 3.25 -34.20 11.59
N VAL A 90 2.61 -33.04 11.47
CA VAL A 90 3.22 -31.71 11.64
C VAL A 90 2.94 -31.21 13.05
N ARG A 91 3.94 -30.59 13.66
CA ARG A 91 3.92 -30.09 15.04
C ARG A 91 4.00 -28.57 15.12
N LEU A 92 3.62 -28.05 16.28
CA LEU A 92 3.93 -26.67 16.64
C LEU A 92 5.45 -26.46 16.64
N GLY A 93 5.92 -25.39 16.02
CA GLY A 93 7.34 -25.07 15.87
C GLY A 93 8.01 -25.67 14.63
N ASP A 94 7.36 -26.58 13.89
CA ASP A 94 7.93 -27.11 12.65
C ASP A 94 8.10 -25.99 11.62
N VAL A 95 9.20 -26.07 10.86
CA VAL A 95 9.46 -25.17 9.73
C VAL A 95 9.14 -25.93 8.45
N LEU A 96 8.07 -25.51 7.78
CA LEU A 96 7.59 -26.16 6.57
C LEU A 96 7.99 -25.38 5.34
N THR A 97 8.53 -26.07 4.34
CA THR A 97 8.72 -25.55 2.99
C THR A 97 7.68 -26.18 2.07
N VAL A 98 6.76 -25.36 1.59
CA VAL A 98 5.70 -25.73 0.64
C VAL A 98 6.19 -25.40 -0.75
N SER A 99 6.16 -26.36 -1.66
CA SER A 99 6.52 -26.18 -3.07
C SER A 99 5.37 -26.64 -3.95
N CYS A 100 5.06 -25.85 -4.98
CA CYS A 100 4.08 -26.18 -6.02
C CYS A 100 4.78 -26.12 -7.38
N THR A 101 4.65 -27.19 -8.17
CA THR A 101 5.27 -27.34 -9.48
C THR A 101 4.21 -27.55 -10.56
N VAL A 102 4.31 -26.83 -11.67
CA VAL A 102 3.42 -27.05 -12.83
C VAL A 102 3.83 -28.35 -13.53
N THR A 103 2.93 -29.32 -13.59
CA THR A 103 3.16 -30.61 -14.25
C THR A 103 2.53 -30.71 -15.63
N ALA A 104 1.43 -30.00 -15.86
CA ALA A 104 0.84 -29.88 -17.18
C ALA A 104 0.11 -28.54 -17.35
N LYS A 105 0.01 -28.08 -18.59
CA LYS A 105 -0.69 -26.85 -18.99
C LYS A 105 -1.68 -27.17 -20.11
N HIS A 106 -2.95 -26.86 -19.86
CA HIS A 106 -4.07 -27.12 -20.76
C HIS A 106 -4.59 -25.81 -21.34
N GLU A 107 -4.00 -25.41 -22.47
CA GLU A 107 -4.21 -24.10 -23.11
C GLU A 107 -5.69 -23.76 -23.36
N ARG A 108 -6.43 -24.71 -23.93
CA ARG A 108 -7.85 -24.50 -24.32
C ARG A 108 -8.76 -24.22 -23.14
N GLU A 109 -8.50 -24.87 -22.00
CA GLU A 109 -9.32 -24.76 -20.79
C GLU A 109 -8.78 -23.72 -19.80
N ARG A 110 -7.59 -23.17 -20.08
CA ARG A 110 -6.76 -22.35 -19.18
C ARG A 110 -6.58 -23.03 -17.83
N LEU A 111 -6.21 -24.30 -17.85
CA LEU A 111 -6.08 -25.13 -16.67
C LEU A 111 -4.63 -25.58 -16.49
N LEU A 112 -4.14 -25.56 -15.25
CA LEU A 112 -2.84 -26.09 -14.86
C LEU A 112 -3.02 -27.30 -13.95
N ASP A 113 -2.29 -28.36 -14.24
CA ASP A 113 -2.10 -29.46 -13.29
C ASP A 113 -0.85 -29.16 -12.45
N LEU A 114 -0.99 -29.23 -11.13
CA LEU A 114 0.04 -28.89 -10.17
C LEU A 114 0.40 -30.11 -9.33
N ASP A 115 1.69 -30.30 -9.09
CA ASP A 115 2.19 -31.17 -8.02
C ASP A 115 2.55 -30.31 -6.82
N THR A 116 2.20 -30.76 -5.62
CA THR A 116 2.44 -30.03 -4.38
C THR A 116 3.18 -30.90 -3.39
N ARG A 117 4.21 -30.34 -2.77
CA ARG A 117 5.02 -31.04 -1.78
C ARG A 117 5.33 -30.14 -0.60
N ILE A 118 5.14 -30.65 0.61
CA ILE A 118 5.53 -29.96 1.84
C ILE A 118 6.62 -30.76 2.53
N MET A 119 7.73 -30.08 2.83
CA MET A 119 8.89 -30.65 3.49
C MET A 119 9.06 -30.01 4.87
N ASN A 120 9.43 -30.79 5.89
CA ASN A 120 9.83 -30.25 7.19
C ASN A 120 11.31 -29.81 7.22
N GLN A 121 11.75 -29.24 8.33
CA GLN A 121 13.12 -28.81 8.58
C GLN A 121 14.17 -29.94 8.47
N HIS A 122 13.75 -31.20 8.53
CA HIS A 122 14.61 -32.37 8.42
C HIS A 122 14.66 -32.94 6.99
N GLY A 123 14.05 -32.26 6.01
CA GLY A 123 14.02 -32.72 4.63
C GLY A 123 13.10 -33.92 4.40
N GLN A 124 12.14 -34.18 5.30
CA GLN A 124 11.15 -35.23 5.16
C GLN A 124 9.86 -34.66 4.54
N ALA A 125 9.25 -35.40 3.62
CA ALA A 125 7.95 -35.02 3.06
C ALA A 125 6.85 -35.29 4.09
N VAL A 126 6.16 -34.25 4.51
CA VAL A 126 5.03 -34.34 5.44
C VAL A 126 3.69 -34.39 4.71
N LEU A 127 3.64 -33.85 3.49
CA LEU A 127 2.45 -33.86 2.63
C LEU A 127 2.88 -33.91 1.17
N THR A 128 2.14 -34.67 0.37
CA THR A 128 2.17 -34.61 -1.09
C THR A 128 0.77 -34.39 -1.64
N GLY A 129 0.64 -33.79 -2.82
CA GLY A 129 -0.66 -33.54 -3.39
C GLY A 129 -0.62 -33.26 -4.87
N ARG A 130 -1.80 -33.37 -5.49
CA ARG A 130 -2.03 -32.95 -6.87
C ARG A 130 -3.21 -32.01 -6.94
N GLY A 131 -3.09 -30.97 -7.73
CA GLY A 131 -4.09 -29.92 -7.88
C GLY A 131 -4.42 -29.66 -9.34
N LYS A 132 -5.64 -29.21 -9.59
CA LYS A 132 -6.02 -28.57 -10.84
C LYS A 132 -6.49 -27.16 -10.54
N VAL A 133 -5.90 -26.19 -11.21
CA VAL A 133 -6.28 -24.79 -11.07
C VAL A 133 -6.64 -24.22 -12.42
N LYS A 134 -7.76 -23.51 -12.49
CA LYS A 134 -8.18 -22.78 -13.66
C LYS A 134 -7.75 -21.33 -13.53
N VAL A 135 -7.00 -20.83 -14.50
CA VAL A 135 -6.60 -19.43 -14.55
C VAL A 135 -7.66 -18.66 -15.30
N LEU A 136 -8.51 -17.98 -14.54
CA LEU A 136 -9.57 -17.15 -15.09
C LEU A 136 -8.92 -16.02 -15.88
N ALA A 137 -9.20 -15.96 -17.18
CA ALA A 137 -8.93 -14.77 -17.96
C ALA A 137 -9.90 -13.68 -17.49
N GLY A 138 -9.38 -12.65 -16.83
CA GLY A 138 -10.08 -11.38 -16.85
C GLY A 138 -10.23 -10.97 -18.31
N LYS A 139 -11.42 -10.54 -18.75
CA LYS A 139 -11.50 -9.67 -19.92
C LYS A 139 -10.66 -8.45 -19.56
N VAL A 140 -9.41 -8.39 -20.02
CA VAL A 140 -8.80 -7.09 -20.25
C VAL A 140 -9.67 -6.49 -21.33
N ARG A 141 -10.56 -5.57 -20.93
CA ARG A 141 -11.21 -4.69 -21.89
C ARG A 141 -10.10 -3.84 -22.48
N THR A 142 -9.49 -4.35 -23.54
CA THR A 142 -8.79 -3.54 -24.53
C THR A 142 -9.87 -2.77 -25.27
N GLU A 143 -9.83 -1.46 -25.08
CA GLU A 143 -10.59 -0.40 -25.73
C GLU A 143 -11.96 -0.01 -25.14
N GLU A 144 -12.21 1.30 -25.26
CA GLU A 144 -13.38 2.14 -24.95
C GLU A 144 -13.52 2.73 -23.53
N PRO A 145 -14.16 3.89 -23.38
CA PRO A 145 -13.92 5.20 -23.99
C PRO A 145 -13.48 6.20 -22.89
N ALA A 146 -13.17 7.46 -23.24
CA ALA A 146 -13.16 8.53 -22.25
C ALA A 146 -14.59 8.72 -21.73
N SER A 147 -14.91 8.27 -20.52
CA SER A 147 -16.22 8.53 -19.90
C SER A 147 -16.15 8.58 -18.38
N ALA A 148 -16.84 9.56 -17.82
CA ALA A 148 -16.85 10.02 -16.44
C ALA A 148 -17.32 9.02 -15.35
N ASP A 149 -17.32 7.71 -15.60
CA ASP A 149 -17.85 6.67 -14.69
C ASP A 149 -16.78 5.72 -14.11
N ARG A 150 -15.48 5.98 -14.34
CA ARG A 150 -14.42 5.15 -13.77
C ARG A 150 -14.13 5.57 -12.33
N VAL A 151 -14.42 4.67 -11.39
CA VAL A 151 -13.97 4.80 -10.00
C VAL A 151 -12.46 4.59 -9.94
N HIS A 152 -11.70 5.63 -9.60
CA HIS A 152 -10.26 5.52 -9.39
C HIS A 152 -9.92 5.09 -7.97
N VAL A 153 -8.74 4.49 -7.82
CA VAL A 153 -8.18 4.11 -6.52
C VAL A 153 -7.04 5.04 -6.15
N ALA A 154 -7.16 5.68 -4.98
CA ALA A 154 -6.19 6.63 -4.47
C ALA A 154 -5.48 6.11 -3.20
N ILE A 155 -4.16 6.13 -3.20
CA ILE A 155 -3.35 5.99 -1.98
C ILE A 155 -3.00 7.39 -1.46
N VAL A 156 -3.24 7.64 -0.17
CA VAL A 156 -2.79 8.87 0.51
C VAL A 156 -1.85 8.50 1.64
N THR A 157 -0.57 8.89 1.56
CA THR A 157 0.41 8.61 2.62
C THR A 157 0.30 9.62 3.77
N GLY A 158 0.51 9.17 5.01
CA GLY A 158 0.32 10.03 6.19
C GLY A 158 -1.10 10.59 6.31
N ALA A 159 -2.10 9.80 5.93
CA ALA A 159 -3.50 10.21 5.78
C ALA A 159 -4.18 10.59 7.10
N THR A 160 -3.62 10.20 8.25
CA THR A 160 -4.20 10.54 9.57
C THR A 160 -3.88 11.96 10.04
N GLY A 161 -3.02 12.69 9.31
CA GLY A 161 -2.78 14.11 9.54
C GLY A 161 -3.93 15.01 9.06
N GLY A 162 -3.89 16.30 9.43
CA GLY A 162 -4.93 17.26 9.04
C GLY A 162 -5.13 17.37 7.53
N ILE A 163 -4.05 17.63 6.77
CA ILE A 163 -4.10 17.70 5.30
C ILE A 163 -4.48 16.35 4.68
N GLY A 164 -3.82 15.27 5.11
CA GLY A 164 -4.05 13.93 4.58
C GLY A 164 -5.51 13.47 4.71
N SER A 165 -6.13 13.71 5.87
CA SER A 165 -7.52 13.31 6.11
C SER A 165 -8.51 14.12 5.28
N ALA A 166 -8.26 15.41 5.08
CA ALA A 166 -9.05 16.26 4.18
C ALA A 166 -8.93 15.80 2.72
N ILE A 167 -7.72 15.41 2.28
CA ILE A 167 -7.51 14.84 0.94
C ILE A 167 -8.33 13.55 0.79
N CYS A 168 -8.27 12.64 1.77
CA CYS A 168 -9.05 11.40 1.73
C CYS A 168 -10.55 11.66 1.61
N ARG A 169 -11.10 12.58 2.41
CA ARG A 169 -12.52 12.96 2.34
C ARG A 169 -12.88 13.51 0.97
N ARG A 170 -12.10 14.47 0.47
CA ARG A 170 -12.36 15.11 -0.82
C ARG A 170 -12.29 14.12 -1.99
N LEU A 171 -11.32 13.20 -1.99
CA LEU A 171 -11.22 12.18 -3.03
C LEU A 171 -12.37 11.18 -2.95
N ALA A 172 -12.78 10.77 -1.74
CA ALA A 172 -13.95 9.91 -1.56
C ALA A 172 -15.25 10.60 -2.00
N GLU A 173 -15.45 11.89 -1.69
CA GLU A 173 -16.57 12.72 -2.17
C GLU A 173 -16.62 12.77 -3.70
N ALA A 174 -15.46 12.85 -4.36
CA ALA A 174 -15.31 12.80 -5.81
C ALA A 174 -15.49 11.38 -6.41
N GLY A 175 -15.92 10.40 -5.63
CA GLY A 175 -16.27 9.04 -6.11
C GLY A 175 -15.11 8.04 -6.09
N ASN A 176 -13.93 8.41 -5.60
CA ASN A 176 -12.76 7.53 -5.59
C ASN A 176 -12.80 6.52 -4.42
N ARG A 177 -12.15 5.36 -4.60
CA ARG A 177 -11.75 4.50 -3.48
C ARG A 177 -10.46 5.03 -2.88
N VAL A 178 -10.34 5.00 -1.56
CA VAL A 178 -9.23 5.63 -0.83
C VAL A 178 -8.56 4.63 0.11
N VAL A 179 -7.24 4.51 -0.02
CA VAL A 179 -6.39 3.75 0.88
C VAL A 179 -5.71 4.73 1.83
N ILE A 180 -6.12 4.66 3.10
CA ILE A 180 -5.67 5.53 4.18
C ILE A 180 -4.43 4.91 4.79
N ASN A 181 -3.25 5.40 4.41
CA ASN A 181 -2.01 4.96 5.05
C ASN A 181 -1.79 5.67 6.38
N TYR A 182 -1.38 4.89 7.38
CA TYR A 182 -0.88 5.38 8.66
C TYR A 182 0.34 4.56 9.09
N ARG A 183 1.13 5.14 10.01
CA ARG A 183 2.27 4.44 10.64
C ARG A 183 2.07 4.19 12.13
N ARG A 184 1.33 5.05 12.83
CA ARG A 184 1.20 4.99 14.31
C ARG A 184 -0.22 5.17 14.84
N ASP A 185 -1.06 5.92 14.13
CA ASP A 185 -2.36 6.37 14.63
C ASP A 185 -3.51 5.52 14.03
N ARG A 186 -3.57 4.25 14.44
CA ARG A 186 -4.57 3.28 13.97
C ARG A 186 -5.99 3.76 14.22
N GLY A 187 -6.26 4.30 15.41
CA GLY A 187 -7.59 4.78 15.79
C GLY A 187 -8.12 5.87 14.87
N LYS A 188 -7.30 6.89 14.53
CA LYS A 188 -7.73 7.91 13.56
C LYS A 188 -7.91 7.36 12.16
N ALA A 189 -7.07 6.41 11.73
CA ALA A 189 -7.18 5.81 10.41
C ALA A 189 -8.47 5.00 10.28
N GLU A 190 -8.80 4.17 11.26
CA GLU A 190 -10.02 3.37 11.30
C GLU A 190 -11.27 4.25 11.42
N ALA A 191 -11.24 5.30 12.24
CA ALA A 191 -12.34 6.25 12.35
C ALA A 191 -12.57 7.02 11.03
N LEU A 192 -11.50 7.42 10.34
CA LEU A 192 -11.60 8.03 9.03
C LEU A 192 -12.19 7.04 8.01
N ALA A 193 -11.67 5.81 7.95
CA ALA A 193 -12.18 4.76 7.06
C ALA A 193 -13.67 4.48 7.32
N ALA A 194 -14.07 4.34 8.58
CA ALA A 194 -15.47 4.15 8.97
C ALA A 194 -16.35 5.31 8.50
N SER A 195 -15.90 6.56 8.68
CA SER A 195 -16.65 7.73 8.22
C SER A 195 -16.81 7.80 6.70
N LEU A 196 -15.80 7.35 5.93
CA LEU A 196 -15.87 7.30 4.47
C LEU A 196 -16.67 6.11 3.96
N ASN A 197 -16.84 5.08 4.80
CA ASN A 197 -17.56 3.86 4.47
C ASN A 197 -19.06 3.92 4.75
N ALA A 198 -19.52 4.91 5.54
CA ALA A 198 -20.92 5.05 5.93
C ALA A 198 -21.89 5.12 4.74
N ASP A 199 -21.48 5.78 3.65
CA ASP A 199 -22.31 5.99 2.47
C ASP A 199 -22.01 4.99 1.33
N ALA A 200 -20.85 4.34 1.35
CA ALA A 200 -20.41 3.28 0.45
C ALA A 200 -19.03 2.78 0.90
N HIS A 201 -18.67 1.51 0.70
CA HIS A 201 -17.36 0.91 1.08
C HIS A 201 -16.11 1.52 0.37
N ARG A 202 -15.90 2.83 0.49
CA ARG A 202 -14.94 3.64 -0.27
C ARG A 202 -13.53 3.60 0.30
N ALA A 203 -13.29 3.10 1.50
CA ALA A 203 -11.98 3.21 2.13
C ALA A 203 -11.52 1.99 2.93
N ILE A 204 -10.20 1.78 2.93
CA ILE A 204 -9.50 0.87 3.83
C ILE A 204 -8.39 1.63 4.58
N ALA A 205 -8.12 1.24 5.82
CA ALA A 205 -7.00 1.73 6.60
C ALA A 205 -5.85 0.70 6.56
N VAL A 206 -4.64 1.15 6.25
CA VAL A 206 -3.47 0.26 6.11
C VAL A 206 -2.29 0.82 6.87
N GLU A 207 -1.79 0.03 7.82
CA GLU A 207 -0.54 0.31 8.51
C GLU A 207 0.64 -0.04 7.60
N ALA A 208 1.52 0.94 7.34
CA ALA A 208 2.76 0.70 6.62
C ALA A 208 3.77 1.83 6.87
N ASP A 209 5.04 1.48 7.06
CA ASP A 209 6.13 2.46 7.00
C ASP A 209 6.60 2.63 5.55
N ILE A 210 6.15 3.69 4.91
CA ILE A 210 6.50 3.99 3.51
C ILE A 210 7.98 4.33 3.32
N ALA A 211 8.75 4.59 4.39
CA ALA A 211 10.19 4.80 4.29
C ALA A 211 11.00 3.51 4.07
N THR A 212 10.34 2.35 4.07
CA THR A 212 10.93 1.04 3.73
C THR A 212 10.31 0.48 2.45
N ALA A 213 11.08 -0.34 1.73
CA ALA A 213 10.60 -0.95 0.49
C ALA A 213 9.44 -1.92 0.76
N GLU A 214 9.54 -2.66 1.87
CA GLU A 214 8.56 -3.65 2.32
C GLU A 214 7.24 -2.98 2.71
N GLY A 215 7.30 -1.85 3.43
CA GLY A 215 6.10 -1.13 3.82
C GLY A 215 5.39 -0.50 2.62
N ALA A 216 6.15 0.07 1.67
CA ALA A 216 5.58 0.56 0.42
C ALA A 216 4.91 -0.55 -0.41
N ALA A 217 5.55 -1.73 -0.52
CA ALA A 217 4.99 -2.89 -1.20
C ALA A 217 3.71 -3.38 -0.50
N GLN A 218 3.73 -3.55 0.83
CA GLN A 218 2.57 -3.95 1.61
C GLN A 218 1.37 -3.01 1.40
N LEU A 219 1.62 -1.69 1.39
CA LEU A 219 0.58 -0.69 1.17
C LEU A 219 -0.03 -0.78 -0.23
N TYR A 220 0.82 -0.90 -1.25
CA TYR A 220 0.37 -1.07 -2.63
C TYR A 220 -0.42 -2.38 -2.81
N GLU A 221 0.09 -3.50 -2.30
CA GLU A 221 -0.61 -4.78 -2.39
C GLU A 221 -1.97 -4.77 -1.67
N ALA A 222 -2.08 -4.08 -0.53
CA ALA A 222 -3.36 -3.92 0.15
C ALA A 222 -4.37 -3.15 -0.73
N ALA A 223 -3.92 -2.12 -1.45
CA ALA A 223 -4.73 -1.40 -2.42
C ALA A 223 -5.18 -2.31 -3.57
N VAL A 224 -4.26 -3.10 -4.14
CA VAL A 224 -4.56 -4.06 -5.20
C VAL A 224 -5.54 -5.13 -4.74
N ARG A 225 -5.36 -5.69 -3.53
CA ARG A 225 -6.26 -6.71 -2.98
C ARG A 225 -7.67 -6.18 -2.76
N ALA A 226 -7.81 -4.96 -2.26
CA ALA A 226 -9.12 -4.39 -1.96
C ALA A 226 -9.84 -3.82 -3.18
N PHE A 227 -9.09 -3.19 -4.10
CA PHE A 227 -9.68 -2.35 -5.16
C PHE A 227 -9.12 -2.63 -6.56
N GLY A 228 -8.21 -3.59 -6.72
CA GLY A 228 -7.74 -4.09 -8.02
C GLY A 228 -6.58 -3.31 -8.64
N GLY A 229 -6.15 -2.19 -8.06
CA GLY A 229 -5.05 -1.38 -8.57
C GLY A 229 -4.89 -0.05 -7.85
N VAL A 230 -3.97 0.78 -8.33
CA VAL A 230 -3.79 2.17 -7.90
C VAL A 230 -3.76 3.05 -9.14
N ASP A 231 -4.53 4.13 -9.15
CA ASP A 231 -4.54 5.10 -10.25
C ASP A 231 -4.03 6.48 -9.77
N ILE A 232 -4.25 6.80 -8.49
CA ILE A 232 -3.86 8.07 -7.87
C ILE A 232 -2.91 7.80 -6.69
N LEU A 233 -1.78 8.49 -6.64
CA LEU A 233 -0.86 8.47 -5.51
C LEU A 233 -0.66 9.89 -4.97
N VAL A 234 -0.98 10.09 -3.69
CA VAL A 234 -0.71 11.35 -2.99
C VAL A 234 0.34 11.13 -1.91
N ASN A 235 1.56 11.59 -2.19
CA ASN A 235 2.66 11.57 -1.21
C ASN A 235 2.54 12.77 -0.27
N ASN A 236 1.82 12.57 0.83
CA ASN A 236 1.54 13.58 1.84
C ASN A 236 2.33 13.38 3.15
N ALA A 237 2.86 12.18 3.39
CA ALA A 237 3.57 11.86 4.62
C ALA A 237 4.69 12.87 4.95
N SER A 238 4.72 13.30 6.21
CA SER A 238 5.77 14.16 6.74
C SER A 238 6.03 13.87 8.21
N PRO A 239 7.30 13.84 8.64
CA PRO A 239 7.63 13.79 10.05
C PRO A 239 7.31 15.15 10.71
N ARG A 240 7.29 15.16 12.04
CA ARG A 240 7.14 16.40 12.81
C ARG A 240 8.31 17.33 12.51
N ILE A 241 8.03 18.63 12.39
CA ILE A 241 9.06 19.65 12.21
C ILE A 241 9.64 19.96 13.60
N ASN A 242 10.96 19.90 13.73
CA ASN A 242 11.66 20.29 14.95
C ASN A 242 12.65 21.43 14.62
N PRO A 243 12.23 22.71 14.77
CA PRO A 243 13.09 23.83 14.41
C PRO A 243 14.37 23.85 15.25
N LYS A 244 15.53 23.85 14.58
CA LYS A 244 16.86 23.85 15.23
C LYS A 244 17.81 24.79 14.49
N PRO A 245 18.54 25.68 15.20
CA PRO A 245 19.64 26.43 14.59
C PRO A 245 20.63 25.47 13.91
N PHE A 246 21.25 25.90 12.81
CA PHE A 246 22.13 25.03 12.02
C PHE A 246 23.26 24.40 12.85
N ALA A 247 23.85 25.16 13.78
CA ALA A 247 24.91 24.67 14.68
C ALA A 247 24.47 23.55 15.65
N LYS A 248 23.16 23.27 15.75
CA LYS A 248 22.59 22.19 16.58
C LYS A 248 21.90 21.10 15.74
N LEU A 249 21.98 21.18 14.42
CA LEU A 249 21.45 20.13 13.54
C LEU A 249 22.43 18.97 13.48
N ASP A 250 21.88 17.76 13.61
CA ASP A 250 22.59 16.53 13.34
C ASP A 250 22.18 15.99 11.97
N TRP A 251 23.00 15.12 11.37
CA TRP A 251 22.63 14.48 10.10
C TRP A 251 21.31 13.71 10.19
N SER A 252 21.01 13.14 11.36
CA SER A 252 19.74 12.43 11.62
C SER A 252 18.51 13.31 11.47
N ASP A 253 18.63 14.64 11.68
CA ASP A 253 17.55 15.59 11.44
C ASP A 253 17.22 15.69 9.94
N PHE A 254 18.25 15.72 9.07
CA PHE A 254 18.08 15.69 7.62
C PHE A 254 17.56 14.32 7.16
N GLN A 255 18.19 13.25 7.65
CA GLN A 255 17.87 11.88 7.29
C GLN A 255 16.39 11.57 7.56
N THR A 256 15.84 12.00 8.70
CA THR A 256 14.42 11.79 9.03
C THR A 256 13.48 12.40 7.98
N HIS A 257 13.78 13.62 7.51
CA HIS A 257 13.00 14.27 6.46
C HIS A 257 13.19 13.59 5.11
N LEU A 258 14.42 13.25 4.73
CA LEU A 258 14.73 12.58 3.47
C LEU A 258 14.13 11.18 3.39
N ASP A 259 14.21 10.39 4.46
CA ASP A 259 13.69 9.02 4.49
C ASP A 259 12.16 8.99 4.33
N VAL A 260 11.43 9.87 5.03
CA VAL A 260 9.97 9.89 4.96
C VAL A 260 9.46 10.60 3.70
N GLN A 261 10.01 11.75 3.36
CA GLN A 261 9.46 12.60 2.29
C GLN A 261 9.97 12.22 0.90
N LEU A 262 11.26 11.91 0.76
CA LEU A 262 11.88 11.61 -0.53
C LEU A 262 11.92 10.10 -0.80
N LYS A 263 12.61 9.34 0.05
CA LYS A 263 12.74 7.89 -0.10
C LYS A 263 11.37 7.19 -0.04
N GLY A 264 10.50 7.67 0.85
CA GLY A 264 9.13 7.19 0.92
C GLY A 264 8.31 7.45 -0.35
N ALA A 265 8.40 8.66 -0.92
CA ALA A 265 7.77 8.96 -2.20
C ALA A 265 8.35 8.09 -3.32
N PHE A 266 9.68 7.92 -3.36
CA PHE A 266 10.36 7.07 -4.33
C PHE A 266 9.83 5.64 -4.32
N PHE A 267 9.76 4.98 -3.16
CA PHE A 267 9.27 3.60 -3.09
C PHE A 267 7.80 3.49 -3.48
N MET A 268 6.95 4.41 -3.03
CA MET A 268 5.54 4.40 -3.42
C MET A 268 5.34 4.59 -4.92
N ILE A 269 6.10 5.50 -5.53
CA ILE A 269 6.08 5.73 -6.97
C ILE A 269 6.53 4.47 -7.72
N GLN A 270 7.61 3.82 -7.29
CA GLN A 270 8.08 2.57 -7.91
C GLN A 270 7.01 1.46 -7.90
N GLN A 271 6.24 1.34 -6.82
CA GLN A 271 5.15 0.37 -6.73
C GLN A 271 3.97 0.70 -7.66
N CYS A 272 3.62 1.99 -7.78
CA CYS A 272 2.42 2.40 -8.50
C CYS A 272 2.62 2.58 -10.01
N VAL A 273 3.81 3.02 -10.45
CA VAL A 273 4.07 3.40 -11.85
C VAL A 273 3.85 2.27 -12.86
N PRO A 274 4.28 1.01 -12.63
CA PRO A 274 4.08 -0.05 -13.61
C PRO A 274 2.61 -0.24 -14.01
N ASP A 275 1.70 -0.19 -13.03
CA ASP A 275 0.26 -0.31 -13.24
C ASP A 275 -0.31 0.92 -13.96
N MET A 276 0.09 2.12 -13.54
CA MET A 276 -0.35 3.38 -14.16
C MET A 276 0.08 3.45 -15.63
N ALA A 277 1.33 3.08 -15.91
CA ALA A 277 1.91 3.05 -17.25
C ALA A 277 1.21 2.04 -18.15
N ALA A 278 0.96 0.82 -17.65
CA ALA A 278 0.23 -0.21 -18.40
C ALA A 278 -1.18 0.26 -18.80
N ARG A 279 -1.82 1.10 -17.98
CA ARG A 279 -3.15 1.67 -18.24
C ARG A 279 -3.11 2.98 -19.03
N ARG A 280 -1.91 3.52 -19.28
CA ARG A 280 -1.65 4.87 -19.81
C ARG A 280 -2.41 5.98 -19.09
N TRP A 281 -2.59 5.82 -17.78
CA TRP A 281 -3.26 6.80 -16.93
C TRP A 281 -2.74 6.67 -15.51
N GLY A 282 -2.27 7.78 -14.96
CA GLY A 282 -1.89 7.87 -13.55
C GLY A 282 -1.79 9.32 -13.10
N ARG A 283 -2.00 9.55 -11.80
CA ARG A 283 -1.86 10.87 -11.19
C ARG A 283 -1.02 10.76 -9.93
N ILE A 284 0.12 11.45 -9.91
CA ILE A 284 1.01 11.51 -8.75
C ILE A 284 1.05 12.95 -8.26
N VAL A 285 0.67 13.16 -7.00
CA VAL A 285 0.71 14.47 -6.35
C VAL A 285 1.60 14.40 -5.12
N ASN A 286 2.66 15.20 -5.12
CA ASN A 286 3.56 15.33 -3.99
C ASN A 286 3.23 16.60 -3.20
N ILE A 287 3.00 16.46 -1.89
CA ILE A 287 2.76 17.63 -1.03
C ILE A 287 4.12 18.22 -0.65
N SER A 288 4.50 19.31 -1.32
CA SER A 288 5.68 20.09 -1.00
C SER A 288 5.37 21.06 0.15
N SER A 289 5.82 22.30 0.08
CA SER A 289 5.63 23.32 1.12
C SER A 289 6.05 24.68 0.59
N GLN A 290 5.32 25.73 0.96
CA GLN A 290 5.67 27.12 0.65
C GLN A 290 7.06 27.52 1.20
N VAL A 291 7.62 26.77 2.16
CA VAL A 291 8.98 26.99 2.68
C VAL A 291 10.08 27.00 1.59
N ILE A 292 9.83 26.37 0.43
CA ILE A 292 10.79 26.31 -0.68
C ILE A 292 10.73 27.54 -1.59
N ASP A 293 9.60 28.26 -1.58
CA ASP A 293 9.34 29.40 -2.45
C ASP A 293 9.40 30.74 -1.69
N GLY A 294 9.13 30.71 -0.38
CA GLY A 294 9.12 31.88 0.49
C GLY A 294 10.50 32.25 1.04
N PRO A 295 10.59 33.35 1.81
CA PRO A 295 11.83 33.72 2.49
C PRO A 295 12.29 32.58 3.42
N PRO A 296 13.59 32.23 3.41
CA PRO A 296 14.12 31.16 4.27
C PRO A 296 13.80 31.40 5.75
N SER A 297 13.21 30.40 6.40
CA SER A 297 12.91 30.43 7.82
C SER A 297 14.05 29.85 8.63
N SER A 298 14.58 30.63 9.58
CA SER A 298 15.67 30.18 10.44
C SER A 298 15.28 28.93 11.23
N GLY A 299 16.16 27.93 11.21
CA GLY A 299 16.01 26.66 11.93
C GLY A 299 15.18 25.59 11.23
N TRP A 300 14.70 25.84 10.00
CA TRP A 300 13.87 24.90 9.23
C TRP A 300 14.67 24.17 8.13
N THR A 301 16.00 24.25 8.15
CA THR A 301 16.88 23.80 7.07
C THR A 301 16.64 22.34 6.66
N SER A 302 16.57 21.40 7.60
CA SER A 302 16.37 19.98 7.31
C SER A 302 15.01 19.70 6.65
N TYR A 303 13.95 20.34 7.14
CA TYR A 303 12.60 20.25 6.56
C TYR A 303 12.56 20.87 5.15
N ALA A 304 13.14 22.05 4.98
CA ALA A 304 13.17 22.74 3.69
C ALA A 304 13.93 21.92 2.64
N VAL A 305 15.07 21.31 3.00
CA VAL A 305 15.83 20.41 2.12
C VAL A 305 14.98 19.20 1.71
N GLY A 306 14.31 18.53 2.65
CA GLY A 306 13.45 17.39 2.33
C GLY A 306 12.29 17.76 1.40
N LYS A 307 11.61 18.89 1.66
CA LYS A 307 10.52 19.38 0.79
C LYS A 307 11.00 19.84 -0.58
N SER A 308 12.20 20.41 -0.69
CA SER A 308 12.83 20.75 -1.97
C SER A 308 13.19 19.50 -2.78
N ALA A 309 13.67 18.44 -2.12
CA ALA A 309 14.05 17.21 -2.79
C ALA A 309 12.84 16.51 -3.44
N VAL A 310 11.71 16.39 -2.72
CA VAL A 310 10.48 15.82 -3.31
C VAL A 310 9.90 16.71 -4.41
N ALA A 311 10.01 18.04 -4.28
CA ALA A 311 9.58 18.96 -5.33
C ALA A 311 10.39 18.81 -6.63
N MET A 312 11.70 18.59 -6.50
CA MET A 312 12.58 18.33 -7.65
C MET A 312 12.32 16.96 -8.27
N LEU A 313 12.11 15.92 -7.45
CA LEU A 313 11.73 14.59 -7.91
C LEU A 313 10.52 14.64 -8.85
N SER A 314 9.47 15.38 -8.48
CA SER A 314 8.27 15.55 -9.31
C SER A 314 8.56 16.10 -10.70
N ARG A 315 9.48 17.08 -10.81
CA ARG A 315 9.80 17.73 -12.08
C ARG A 315 10.47 16.79 -13.07
N TYR A 316 11.40 15.97 -12.58
CA TYR A 316 12.10 14.98 -13.41
C TYR A 316 11.16 13.84 -13.80
N LEU A 317 10.40 13.30 -12.84
CA LEU A 317 9.45 12.22 -13.12
C LEU A 317 8.31 12.64 -14.05
N ALA A 318 7.90 13.90 -14.05
CA ALA A 318 6.94 14.41 -15.03
C ALA A 318 7.43 14.25 -16.48
N ALA A 319 8.73 14.50 -16.73
CA ALA A 319 9.33 14.31 -18.05
C ALA A 319 9.48 12.82 -18.41
N GLU A 320 9.85 11.98 -17.44
CA GLU A 320 10.07 10.54 -17.66
C GLU A 320 8.77 9.74 -17.84
N LEU A 321 7.73 10.09 -17.07
CA LEU A 321 6.47 9.34 -17.02
C LEU A 321 5.38 9.94 -17.92
N GLY A 322 5.56 11.17 -18.40
CA GLY A 322 4.64 11.84 -19.32
C GLY A 322 4.31 11.02 -20.58
N PRO A 323 5.30 10.43 -21.29
CA PRO A 323 5.05 9.56 -22.44
C PRO A 323 4.18 8.32 -22.13
N GLN A 324 4.08 7.94 -20.85
CA GLN A 324 3.29 6.81 -20.34
C GLN A 324 1.90 7.24 -19.85
N GLY A 325 1.49 8.50 -20.07
CA GLY A 325 0.17 9.01 -19.67
C GLY A 325 0.02 9.31 -18.17
N VAL A 326 1.14 9.42 -17.44
CA VAL A 326 1.17 9.72 -16.00
C VAL A 326 1.56 11.17 -15.78
N THR A 327 0.75 11.91 -15.02
CA THR A 327 1.13 13.27 -14.58
C THR A 327 1.73 13.24 -13.19
N VAL A 328 2.73 14.10 -12.97
CA VAL A 328 3.41 14.23 -11.68
C VAL A 328 3.48 15.71 -11.32
N ASN A 329 2.82 16.12 -10.25
CA ASN A 329 2.73 17.52 -9.83
C ASN A 329 3.02 17.69 -8.34
N ASN A 330 3.33 18.93 -7.96
CA ASN A 330 3.44 19.34 -6.57
C ASN A 330 2.24 20.20 -6.17
N VAL A 331 1.81 20.05 -4.92
CA VAL A 331 1.00 21.06 -4.22
C VAL A 331 1.87 21.66 -3.13
N SER A 332 1.95 23.00 -3.09
CA SER A 332 2.78 23.76 -2.14
C SER A 332 1.88 24.55 -1.18
N PRO A 333 1.48 23.98 -0.03
CA PRO A 333 0.65 24.68 0.95
C PRO A 333 1.43 25.77 1.68
N GLY A 334 0.73 26.86 2.00
CA GLY A 334 1.15 27.79 3.05
C GLY A 334 0.96 27.19 4.44
N MET A 335 1.16 28.00 5.48
CA MET A 335 0.88 27.56 6.84
C MET A 335 -0.61 27.16 6.96
N THR A 336 -0.84 25.89 7.34
CA THR A 336 -2.15 25.26 7.29
C THR A 336 -2.61 24.89 8.70
N GLU A 337 -3.86 25.19 9.02
CA GLU A 337 -4.52 24.91 10.31
C GLU A 337 -4.59 23.39 10.58
N THR A 338 -3.54 22.86 11.21
CA THR A 338 -3.39 21.44 11.53
C THR A 338 -2.63 21.27 12.85
N SER A 339 -2.67 20.06 13.42
CA SER A 339 -1.86 19.73 14.59
C SER A 339 -0.35 19.89 14.37
N LEU A 340 0.12 19.90 13.11
CA LEU A 340 1.55 20.07 12.79
C LEU A 340 2.07 21.48 13.13
N ILE A 341 1.20 22.48 13.19
CA ILE A 341 1.54 23.83 13.63
C ILE A 341 1.11 24.10 15.09
N GLY A 342 0.69 23.06 15.83
CA GLY A 342 0.20 23.21 17.21
C GLY A 342 1.24 23.79 18.17
N ASP A 343 2.53 23.60 17.87
CA ASP A 343 3.65 24.16 18.65
C ASP A 343 4.08 25.57 18.20
N VAL A 344 3.47 26.09 17.12
CA VAL A 344 3.74 27.45 16.63
C VAL A 344 2.96 28.44 17.48
N PRO A 345 3.60 29.45 18.10
CA PRO A 345 2.89 30.42 18.95
C PRO A 345 1.76 31.12 18.19
N GLU A 346 0.61 31.31 18.84
CA GLU A 346 -0.57 31.95 18.24
C GLU A 346 -0.25 33.32 17.62
N LYS A 347 0.61 34.12 18.28
CA LYS A 347 1.08 35.40 17.74
C LYS A 347 1.76 35.24 16.37
N VAL A 348 2.57 34.19 16.19
CA VAL A 348 3.21 33.89 14.89
C VAL A 348 2.15 33.48 13.88
N GLN A 349 1.16 32.66 14.28
CA GLN A 349 0.04 32.28 13.42
C GLN A 349 -0.76 33.49 12.91
N LEU A 350 -1.12 34.40 13.81
CA LEU A 350 -1.81 35.65 13.49
C LEU A 350 -0.97 36.57 12.61
N MET A 351 0.34 36.65 12.82
CA MET A 351 1.25 37.42 11.97
C MET A 351 1.29 36.86 10.55
N VAL A 352 1.44 35.54 10.39
CA VAL A 352 1.42 34.91 9.08
C VAL A 352 0.08 35.12 8.40
N ALA A 353 -1.04 34.90 9.09
CA ALA A 353 -2.37 35.16 8.55
C ALA A 353 -2.52 36.63 8.09
N ARG A 354 -2.03 37.59 8.88
CA ARG A 354 -2.01 39.01 8.51
C ARG A 354 -1.12 39.28 7.30
N GLN A 355 0.02 38.62 7.15
CA GLN A 355 0.93 38.81 6.01
C GLN A 355 0.41 38.16 4.72
N THR A 356 -0.34 37.07 4.83
CA THR A 356 -0.99 36.41 3.70
C THR A 356 -1.98 37.38 3.03
N PRO A 357 -1.92 37.60 1.70
CA PRO A 357 -2.86 38.47 0.98
C PRO A 357 -4.34 38.16 1.23
N LEU A 358 -4.71 36.87 1.31
CA LEU A 358 -6.08 36.44 1.66
C LEU A 358 -6.45 36.59 3.16
N ARG A 359 -5.54 37.14 3.98
CA ARG A 359 -5.75 37.48 5.42
C ARG A 359 -6.15 36.33 6.34
N ARG A 360 -5.84 35.09 5.96
CA ARG A 360 -6.08 33.88 6.74
C ARG A 360 -4.98 32.84 6.52
N LEU A 361 -4.92 31.85 7.40
CA LEU A 361 -4.17 30.62 7.15
C LEU A 361 -4.90 29.75 6.13
N ALA A 362 -4.16 28.81 5.53
CA ALA A 362 -4.78 27.77 4.72
C ALA A 362 -5.53 26.79 5.62
N THR A 363 -6.65 26.26 5.13
CA THR A 363 -7.34 25.14 5.74
C THR A 363 -6.89 23.84 5.05
N PRO A 364 -7.00 22.68 5.71
CA PRO A 364 -6.78 21.40 5.04
C PRO A 364 -7.61 21.20 3.77
N SER A 365 -8.83 21.74 3.75
CA SER A 365 -9.74 21.67 2.61
C SER A 365 -9.25 22.48 1.40
N ASP A 366 -8.57 23.62 1.60
CA ASP A 366 -7.96 24.38 0.51
C ASP A 366 -6.92 23.51 -0.23
N VAL A 367 -6.10 22.77 0.53
CA VAL A 367 -5.09 21.86 -0.03
C VAL A 367 -5.75 20.66 -0.72
N ALA A 368 -6.76 20.06 -0.09
CA ALA A 368 -7.49 18.93 -0.65
C ALA A 368 -8.20 19.26 -1.97
N ALA A 369 -8.75 20.47 -2.12
CA ALA A 369 -9.36 20.93 -3.36
C ALA A 369 -8.34 21.02 -4.52
N ALA A 370 -7.14 21.53 -4.23
CA ALA A 370 -6.05 21.58 -5.21
C ALA A 370 -5.58 20.19 -5.65
N VAL A 371 -5.44 19.26 -4.70
CA VAL A 371 -5.12 17.85 -5.02
C VAL A 371 -6.22 17.24 -5.88
N ALA A 372 -7.49 17.42 -5.51
CA ALA A 372 -8.63 16.89 -6.27
C ALA A 372 -8.67 17.39 -7.72
N HIS A 373 -8.33 18.67 -7.94
CA HIS A 373 -8.20 19.20 -9.30
C HIS A 373 -7.06 18.52 -10.06
N LEU A 374 -5.85 18.45 -9.48
CA LEU A 374 -4.68 17.88 -10.16
C LEU A 374 -4.81 16.38 -10.50
N VAL A 375 -5.67 15.65 -9.79
CA VAL A 375 -5.93 14.22 -10.08
C VAL A 375 -7.15 14.00 -10.96
N SER A 376 -7.88 15.05 -11.32
CA SER A 376 -9.03 14.98 -12.23
C SER A 376 -8.59 14.81 -13.70
N ASP A 377 -9.55 14.48 -14.56
CA ASP A 377 -9.33 14.44 -16.01
C ASP A 377 -9.10 15.83 -16.61
N ASP A 378 -9.68 16.88 -16.02
CA ASP A 378 -9.48 18.28 -16.46
C ASP A 378 -8.02 18.74 -16.33
N ALA A 379 -7.25 18.11 -15.43
CA ALA A 379 -5.83 18.40 -15.23
C ALA A 379 -4.90 17.49 -16.06
N GLY A 380 -5.42 16.73 -17.04
CA GLY A 380 -4.63 15.78 -17.84
C GLY A 380 -3.44 16.39 -18.60
N PHE A 381 -3.45 17.71 -18.83
CA PHE A 381 -2.33 18.44 -19.47
C PHE A 381 -1.46 19.23 -18.48
N VAL A 382 -1.69 19.08 -17.17
CA VAL A 382 -0.88 19.69 -16.11
C VAL A 382 0.09 18.64 -15.57
N THR A 383 1.38 18.81 -15.83
CA THR A 383 2.45 17.94 -15.28
C THR A 383 3.73 18.74 -15.06
N GLY A 384 4.54 18.31 -14.09
CA GLY A 384 5.78 19.01 -13.70
C GLY A 384 5.55 20.36 -13.00
N HIS A 385 4.30 20.68 -12.65
CA HIS A 385 3.92 21.97 -12.07
C HIS A 385 3.94 21.94 -10.55
N THR A 386 4.15 23.11 -9.94
CA THR A 386 3.96 23.33 -8.50
C THR A 386 2.79 24.29 -8.29
N LEU A 387 1.63 23.73 -7.91
CA LEU A 387 0.44 24.49 -7.59
C LEU A 387 0.54 25.06 -6.17
N ARG A 388 0.59 26.38 -6.05
CA ARG A 388 0.72 27.07 -4.76
C ARG A 388 -0.64 27.26 -4.11
N VAL A 389 -0.77 26.77 -2.89
CA VAL A 389 -1.98 26.90 -2.03
C VAL A 389 -1.58 27.65 -0.77
N ASN A 390 -1.10 28.88 -0.95
CA ASN A 390 -0.46 29.68 0.11
C ASN A 390 -1.11 31.05 0.31
N GLY A 391 -2.29 31.28 -0.28
CA GLY A 391 -3.04 32.54 -0.17
C GLY A 391 -2.32 33.77 -0.72
N GLY A 392 -1.32 33.57 -1.60
CA GLY A 392 -0.50 34.62 -2.18
C GLY A 392 0.73 35.01 -1.36
N LEU A 393 1.04 34.29 -0.27
CA LEU A 393 2.18 34.64 0.60
C LEU A 393 3.54 34.46 -0.09
N ALA A 394 3.63 33.52 -1.04
CA ALA A 394 4.77 33.43 -1.96
C ALA A 394 4.24 33.37 -3.41
N MET A 395 4.83 34.19 -4.27
CA MET A 395 4.51 34.29 -5.70
C MET A 395 5.81 34.06 -6.48
N GLN A 396 5.72 33.48 -7.68
CA GLN A 396 6.85 33.23 -8.57
C GLN A 396 6.84 34.16 -9.76
#